data_AF-A0AAW9RTS0-F1
#
_entry.id   AF-A0AAW9RTS0-F1
#
_cell.length_a   1.000
_cell.length_b   1.000
_cell.length_c   1.000
_cell.angle_alpha   90.00
_cell.angle_beta   90.00
_cell.angle_gamma   90.00
#
_symmetry.space_group_name_H-M   'P 1'
#
loop_
_entity.id
_entity.type
_entity.pdbx_description
1 polymer ?
#
loop_
_entity_poly.entity_id
_entity_poly.type
_entity_poly.pdbx_seq_one_letter_code
_entity_poly.pdbx_strand_id
1 'polypeptide(L)'
;MRKNLLLLIVLTKMLTSCGQEHKPTTRLDQKEFVMSNIPDTTVVKKSVNISNDKFIDTKYVYADSDGNEVTVVNSLPKGGLRYSAPSGIEYVYAVFWTRITNETDSPLELTMDFSEESYQLPSSPDRLFKLFIPTDTMTTDKETLFNYGLDLKKYLDNQYHKQTDFKRTITPKGVNGFYVIILFNKGVDGTIRTGLSLKGQKILYRVNDKEIECGYINLKQLK
;
A
#
# COMPACT_ATOMS: atom_id res chain seq x y z
N MET A 1 -25.87 9.10 -78.17
CA MET A 1 -26.43 7.73 -78.35
C MET A 1 -26.09 6.96 -77.07
N ARG A 2 -26.93 6.95 -76.03
CA ARG A 2 -28.10 6.10 -75.75
C ARG A 2 -27.80 4.58 -75.79
N LYS A 3 -28.13 3.91 -74.67
CA LYS A 3 -28.29 2.46 -74.40
C LYS A 3 -27.02 1.74 -73.92
N ASN A 4 -27.01 0.82 -72.94
CA ASN A 4 -28.10 0.20 -72.18
C ASN A 4 -27.55 -0.41 -70.87
N LEU A 5 -28.46 -0.46 -69.90
CA LEU A 5 -28.46 -1.18 -68.63
C LEU A 5 -28.20 -2.69 -68.80
N LEU A 6 -27.36 -3.28 -67.95
CA LEU A 6 -27.44 -4.70 -67.62
C LEU A 6 -27.18 -4.91 -66.12
N LEU A 7 -28.29 -5.23 -65.48
CA LEU A 7 -28.52 -5.57 -64.09
C LEU A 7 -28.01 -7.01 -63.87
N LEU A 8 -27.12 -7.24 -62.90
CA LEU A 8 -26.85 -8.59 -62.41
C LEU A 8 -27.20 -8.64 -60.91
N ILE A 9 -28.38 -9.19 -60.63
CA ILE A 9 -28.85 -9.49 -59.28
C ILE A 9 -28.25 -10.85 -58.91
N VAL A 10 -27.34 -10.87 -57.94
CA VAL A 10 -26.95 -12.10 -57.25
C VAL A 10 -27.70 -12.14 -55.92
N LEU A 11 -28.77 -12.93 -55.90
CA LEU A 11 -29.51 -13.30 -54.71
C LEU A 11 -28.82 -14.51 -54.07
N THR A 12 -28.19 -14.31 -52.91
CA THR A 12 -27.97 -15.39 -51.94
C THR A 12 -28.64 -14.99 -50.63
N LYS A 13 -29.81 -15.58 -50.39
CA LYS A 13 -30.35 -15.72 -49.03
C LYS A 13 -29.84 -17.05 -48.49
N MET A 14 -29.06 -17.00 -47.43
CA MET A 14 -29.09 -18.05 -46.41
C MET A 14 -29.04 -17.38 -45.04
N LEU A 15 -30.05 -17.73 -44.26
CA LEU A 15 -30.30 -17.32 -42.89
C LEU A 15 -29.28 -17.97 -41.95
N THR A 16 -29.00 -17.27 -40.85
CA THR A 16 -29.03 -17.73 -39.45
C THR A 16 -27.83 -17.16 -38.68
N SER A 17 -28.08 -16.19 -37.82
CA SER A 17 -27.87 -16.37 -36.38
C SER A 17 -28.24 -15.06 -35.69
N CYS A 18 -29.18 -15.14 -34.76
CA CYS A 18 -29.37 -14.10 -33.76
C CYS A 18 -28.04 -13.83 -33.04
N GLY A 19 -27.72 -12.56 -32.85
CA GLY A 19 -26.63 -12.11 -32.01
C GLY A 19 -27.00 -10.71 -31.51
N GLN A 20 -27.66 -10.67 -30.36
CA GLN A 20 -28.04 -9.45 -29.66
C GLN A 20 -26.79 -8.61 -29.36
N GLU A 21 -26.91 -7.30 -29.49
CA GLU A 21 -25.96 -6.33 -28.97
C GLU A 21 -25.81 -6.51 -27.45
N HIS A 22 -24.74 -7.18 -27.04
CA HIS A 22 -24.28 -7.15 -25.66
C HIS A 22 -23.31 -5.98 -25.48
N LYS A 23 -23.78 -4.93 -24.81
CA LYS A 23 -22.92 -3.98 -24.11
C LYS A 23 -21.93 -4.79 -23.25
N PRO A 24 -20.64 -4.43 -23.19
CA PRO A 24 -19.74 -5.03 -22.23
C PRO A 24 -20.14 -4.54 -20.84
N THR A 25 -20.91 -5.36 -20.13
CA THR A 25 -20.97 -5.29 -18.67
C THR A 25 -19.65 -5.85 -18.17
N THR A 26 -18.72 -4.95 -17.83
CA THR A 26 -17.53 -5.30 -17.08
C THR A 26 -17.97 -5.86 -15.73
N ARG A 27 -18.13 -7.20 -15.64
CA ARG A 27 -18.04 -7.90 -14.37
C ARG A 27 -16.60 -7.73 -13.90
N LEU A 28 -16.39 -6.80 -12.99
CA LEU A 28 -15.30 -6.91 -12.05
C LEU A 28 -15.62 -8.18 -11.24
N ASP A 29 -14.96 -9.28 -11.57
CA ASP A 29 -14.87 -10.42 -10.68
C ASP A 29 -14.22 -9.90 -9.39
N GLN A 30 -15.08 -9.61 -8.41
CA GLN A 30 -14.70 -9.49 -7.02
C GLN A 30 -14.18 -10.86 -6.63
N LYS A 31 -12.87 -11.03 -6.74
CA LYS A 31 -12.17 -12.14 -6.11
C LYS A 31 -12.34 -11.91 -4.60
N GLU A 32 -13.33 -12.57 -4.01
CA GLU A 32 -13.51 -12.67 -2.57
C GLU A 32 -12.17 -13.07 -1.96
N PHE A 33 -11.56 -12.16 -1.22
CA PHE A 33 -10.39 -12.47 -0.42
C PHE A 33 -10.90 -13.08 0.88
N VAL A 34 -10.50 -14.33 1.08
CA VAL A 34 -10.83 -15.20 2.21
C VAL A 34 -10.64 -14.45 3.54
N MET A 35 -11.71 -14.37 4.32
CA MET A 35 -11.66 -14.00 5.73
C MET A 35 -10.70 -14.96 6.43
N SER A 36 -9.51 -14.47 6.77
CA SER A 36 -8.63 -15.13 7.72
C SER A 36 -9.33 -15.06 9.08
N ASN A 37 -9.54 -16.22 9.71
CA ASN A 37 -10.10 -16.36 11.05
C ASN A 37 -9.34 -15.46 12.04
N ILE A 38 -9.96 -14.34 12.43
CA ILE A 38 -9.54 -13.47 13.54
C ILE A 38 -10.47 -13.81 14.71
N PRO A 39 -9.96 -14.32 15.84
CA PRO A 39 -10.75 -14.35 17.07
C PRO A 39 -10.92 -12.92 17.62
N ASP A 40 -12.18 -12.59 17.94
CA ASP A 40 -12.81 -11.47 18.70
C ASP A 40 -11.87 -10.36 19.24
N THR A 41 -12.04 -9.05 18.99
CA THR A 41 -13.28 -8.24 18.99
C THR A 41 -13.19 -7.02 18.03
N THR A 42 -12.14 -6.93 17.20
CA THR A 42 -11.90 -5.73 16.37
C THR A 42 -12.62 -5.80 15.03
N VAL A 43 -13.63 -4.95 14.85
CA VAL A 43 -14.32 -4.81 13.55
C VAL A 43 -13.42 -4.03 12.60
N VAL A 44 -12.77 -4.74 11.67
CA VAL A 44 -12.02 -4.10 10.58
C VAL A 44 -13.01 -3.58 9.53
N LYS A 45 -13.42 -2.31 9.67
CA LYS A 45 -14.19 -1.64 8.61
C LYS A 45 -13.26 -1.19 7.51
N LYS A 46 -13.08 -2.03 6.48
CA LYS A 46 -12.50 -1.59 5.20
C LYS A 46 -13.55 -0.79 4.43
N SER A 47 -13.64 0.52 4.69
CA SER A 47 -14.34 1.49 3.83
C SER A 47 -13.50 2.78 3.85
N VAL A 48 -13.23 3.47 2.74
CA VAL A 48 -14.15 4.33 2.00
C VAL A 48 -13.57 4.57 0.58
N ASN A 49 -14.44 4.89 -0.39
CA ASN A 49 -14.07 5.54 -1.66
C ASN A 49 -13.09 6.71 -1.40
N ILE A 50 -11.81 6.55 -1.75
CA ILE A 50 -10.77 7.57 -1.62
C ILE A 50 -10.93 8.62 -2.75
N SER A 51 -12.12 9.20 -2.90
CA SER A 51 -12.41 10.05 -4.06
C SER A 51 -11.68 11.40 -4.02
N ASN A 52 -11.11 11.81 -2.89
CA ASN A 52 -10.51 13.15 -2.73
C ASN A 52 -9.08 13.19 -2.16
N ASP A 53 -8.46 12.08 -1.78
CA ASP A 53 -7.10 12.11 -1.19
C ASP A 53 -6.07 11.44 -2.10
N LYS A 54 -5.36 12.27 -2.87
CA LYS A 54 -4.48 11.84 -3.98
C LYS A 54 -3.28 11.02 -3.54
N PHE A 55 -3.00 10.92 -2.25
CA PHE A 55 -1.80 10.25 -1.72
C PHE A 55 -2.12 9.06 -0.82
N ILE A 56 -3.38 8.70 -0.61
CA ILE A 56 -3.78 7.57 0.24
C ILE A 56 -3.98 6.29 -0.59
N ASP A 57 -3.39 5.19 -0.13
CA ASP A 57 -3.60 3.83 -0.67
C ASP A 57 -4.68 3.07 0.11
N THR A 58 -4.51 3.00 1.43
CA THR A 58 -5.40 2.24 2.31
C THR A 58 -5.70 2.99 3.60
N LYS A 59 -6.89 2.75 4.13
CA LYS A 59 -7.31 3.15 5.47
C LYS A 59 -7.89 1.94 6.18
N TYR A 60 -7.42 1.68 7.38
CA TYR A 60 -7.94 0.69 8.31
C TYR A 60 -8.47 1.39 9.54
N VAL A 61 -9.62 0.95 10.01
CA VAL A 61 -10.24 1.41 11.25
C VAL A 61 -10.38 0.21 12.17
N TYR A 62 -9.75 0.29 13.34
CA TYR A 62 -9.82 -0.71 14.39
C TYR A 62 -10.60 -0.11 15.54
N ALA A 63 -11.81 -0.61 15.77
CA ALA A 63 -12.67 -0.13 16.85
C ALA A 63 -13.08 -1.29 17.76
N ASP A 64 -13.27 -0.98 19.04
CA ASP A 64 -13.87 -1.88 20.01
C ASP A 64 -15.38 -1.58 20.20
N SER A 65 -16.04 -2.38 21.04
CA SER A 65 -17.46 -2.20 21.36
C SER A 65 -17.76 -0.94 22.19
N ASP A 66 -16.75 -0.38 22.85
CA ASP A 66 -16.87 0.82 23.70
C ASP A 66 -16.72 2.12 22.88
N GLY A 67 -16.41 1.99 21.58
CA GLY A 67 -16.25 3.11 20.65
C GLY A 67 -14.84 3.69 20.62
N ASN A 68 -13.86 3.07 21.26
CA ASN A 68 -12.46 3.43 21.10
C ASN A 68 -11.99 3.06 19.69
N GLU A 69 -11.29 3.97 19.03
CA GLU A 69 -10.85 3.78 17.65
C GLU A 69 -9.35 4.05 17.47
N VAL A 70 -8.71 3.20 16.68
CA VAL A 70 -7.39 3.46 16.09
C VAL A 70 -7.53 3.41 14.58
N THR A 71 -7.15 4.50 13.92
CA THR A 71 -7.15 4.59 12.46
C THR A 71 -5.72 4.49 11.95
N VAL A 72 -5.47 3.61 10.97
CA VAL A 72 -4.19 3.49 10.25
C VAL A 72 -4.40 3.86 8.79
N VAL A 73 -3.67 4.85 8.30
CA VAL A 73 -3.69 5.32 6.92
C VAL A 73 -2.32 5.10 6.29
N ASN A 74 -2.29 4.51 5.10
CA ASN A 74 -1.05 4.27 4.35
C ASN A 74 -1.08 5.01 3.02
N SER A 75 0.09 5.45 2.58
CA SER A 75 0.23 6.24 1.36
C SER A 75 0.40 5.42 0.09
N LEU A 76 0.12 6.05 -1.05
CA LEU A 76 0.64 5.63 -2.36
C LEU A 76 2.18 5.84 -2.39
N PRO A 77 2.93 5.17 -3.27
CA PRO A 77 4.37 5.38 -3.41
C PRO A 77 4.70 6.78 -3.96
N LYS A 78 5.81 7.35 -3.48
CA LYS A 78 6.61 8.33 -4.23
C LYS A 78 8.01 7.78 -4.47
N GLY A 79 8.70 8.25 -5.50
CA GLY A 79 10.00 7.73 -5.92
C GLY A 79 9.90 6.92 -7.21
N GLY A 80 10.44 5.70 -7.22
CA GLY A 80 10.67 4.92 -8.45
C GLY A 80 11.94 5.34 -9.19
N LEU A 81 12.86 6.01 -8.48
CA LEU A 81 14.11 6.54 -9.01
C LEU A 81 15.28 5.69 -8.52
N ARG A 82 16.44 5.89 -9.16
CA ARG A 82 17.68 5.24 -8.76
C ARG A 82 18.32 5.95 -7.57
N TYR A 83 18.95 5.16 -6.70
CA TYR A 83 19.84 5.59 -5.65
C TYR A 83 21.17 4.85 -5.81
N SER A 84 22.27 5.60 -5.92
CA SER A 84 23.62 5.03 -5.94
C SER A 84 24.20 5.13 -4.53
N ALA A 85 24.44 3.98 -3.90
CA ALA A 85 25.07 3.93 -2.59
C ALA A 85 26.52 4.45 -2.65
N PRO A 86 27.13 4.84 -1.52
CA PRO A 86 28.55 5.22 -1.48
C PRO A 86 29.50 4.15 -2.02
N SER A 87 29.10 2.87 -2.00
CA SER A 87 29.84 1.76 -2.60
C SER A 87 29.77 1.69 -4.13
N GLY A 88 28.93 2.50 -4.77
CA GLY A 88 28.67 2.49 -6.21
C GLY A 88 27.55 1.53 -6.64
N ILE A 89 26.96 0.74 -5.73
CA ILE A 89 25.84 -0.15 -6.06
C ILE A 89 24.57 0.69 -6.27
N GLU A 90 23.87 0.43 -7.37
CA GLU A 90 22.59 1.07 -7.68
C GLU A 90 21.40 0.28 -7.12
N TYR A 91 20.44 1.02 -6.58
CA TYR A 91 19.15 0.52 -6.11
C TYR A 91 18.01 1.32 -6.72
N VAL A 92 16.80 0.77 -6.73
CA VAL A 92 15.57 1.51 -7.01
C VAL A 92 14.81 1.70 -5.71
N TYR A 93 14.39 2.93 -5.42
CA TYR A 93 13.71 3.23 -4.17
C TYR A 93 12.25 3.64 -4.36
N ALA A 94 11.45 3.43 -3.32
CA ALA A 94 10.19 4.14 -3.13
C ALA A 94 10.05 4.55 -1.66
N VAL A 95 9.34 5.65 -1.44
CA VAL A 95 9.04 6.23 -0.13
C VAL A 95 7.54 6.17 0.08
N PHE A 96 7.16 5.71 1.25
CA PHE A 96 5.80 5.63 1.74
C PHE A 96 5.70 6.35 3.09
N TRP A 97 4.48 6.64 3.50
CA TRP A 97 4.19 7.03 4.87
C TRP A 97 3.01 6.23 5.42
N THR A 98 3.03 6.04 6.73
CA THR A 98 1.90 5.54 7.51
C THR A 98 1.56 6.59 8.57
N ARG A 99 0.27 6.90 8.70
CA ARG A 99 -0.27 7.80 9.73
C ARG A 99 -1.21 7.00 10.61
N ILE A 100 -0.98 7.08 11.92
CA ILE A 100 -1.81 6.44 12.93
C ILE A 100 -2.48 7.53 13.76
N THR A 101 -3.81 7.46 13.84
CA THR A 101 -4.63 8.31 14.69
C THR A 101 -5.13 7.48 15.87
N ASN A 102 -4.89 7.97 17.07
CA ASN A 102 -5.34 7.39 18.33
C ASN A 102 -6.55 8.16 18.83
N GLU A 103 -7.76 7.64 18.60
CA GLU A 103 -8.99 8.24 19.15
C GLU A 103 -9.34 7.68 20.53
N THR A 104 -8.46 6.91 21.16
CA THR A 104 -8.68 6.37 22.52
C THR A 104 -8.27 7.38 23.59
N ASP A 105 -8.61 7.07 24.84
CA ASP A 105 -8.28 7.91 26.01
C ASP A 105 -6.93 7.54 26.66
N SER A 106 -6.17 6.59 26.07
CA SER A 106 -4.85 6.17 26.57
C SER A 106 -3.78 6.32 25.49
N PRO A 107 -2.49 6.50 25.87
CA PRO A 107 -1.41 6.49 24.89
C PRO A 107 -1.28 5.14 24.20
N LEU A 108 -0.94 5.15 22.90
CA LEU A 108 -0.53 3.96 22.16
C LEU A 108 0.99 3.91 22.10
N GLU A 109 1.55 2.77 22.49
CA GLU A 109 2.98 2.50 22.33
C GLU A 109 3.19 1.61 21.12
N LEU A 110 3.94 2.13 20.16
CA LEU A 110 4.26 1.51 18.89
C LEU A 110 5.75 1.16 18.88
N THR A 111 6.08 -0.10 18.68
CA THR A 111 7.46 -0.55 18.45
C THR A 111 7.51 -1.35 17.15
N MET A 112 8.48 -1.03 16.29
CA MET A 112 8.70 -1.73 15.03
C MET A 112 10.18 -1.92 14.72
N ASP A 113 10.47 -3.02 14.05
CA ASP A 113 11.76 -3.36 13.48
C ASP A 113 11.58 -4.29 12.28
N PHE A 114 12.50 -4.22 11.32
CA PHE A 114 12.57 -5.17 10.22
C PHE A 114 13.75 -6.11 10.49
N SER A 115 13.44 -7.31 10.96
CA SER A 115 14.44 -8.27 11.47
C SER A 115 15.42 -8.75 10.40
N GLU A 116 14.98 -8.87 9.15
CA GLU A 116 15.82 -9.34 8.05
C GLU A 116 16.57 -8.21 7.35
N GLU A 117 17.81 -8.50 6.94
CA GLU A 117 18.63 -7.63 6.10
C GLU A 117 18.01 -7.36 4.73
N SER A 118 17.24 -8.31 4.20
CA SER A 118 16.47 -8.19 2.96
C SER A 118 15.37 -9.23 2.88
N TYR A 119 14.36 -8.94 2.09
CA TYR A 119 13.22 -9.81 1.82
C TYR A 119 13.12 -10.10 0.33
N GLN A 120 12.58 -11.28 0.01
CA GLN A 120 12.19 -11.62 -1.35
C GLN A 120 10.73 -11.26 -1.60
N LEU A 121 10.45 -10.73 -2.78
CA LEU A 121 9.08 -10.58 -3.26
C LEU A 121 8.63 -11.91 -3.88
N PRO A 122 7.56 -12.58 -3.40
CA PRO A 122 7.16 -13.88 -3.93
C PRO A 122 6.83 -13.85 -5.43
N SER A 123 6.20 -12.77 -5.89
CA SER A 123 5.93 -12.52 -7.31
C SER A 123 7.16 -12.20 -8.17
N SER A 124 8.33 -11.93 -7.58
CA SER A 124 9.59 -11.68 -8.29
C SER A 124 10.80 -12.12 -7.46
N PRO A 125 11.10 -13.43 -7.39
CA PRO A 125 12.09 -13.98 -6.46
C PRO A 125 13.53 -13.46 -6.66
N ASP A 126 13.87 -12.93 -7.84
CA ASP A 126 15.19 -12.33 -8.13
C ASP A 126 15.30 -10.86 -7.69
N ARG A 127 14.20 -10.28 -7.19
CA ARG A 127 14.10 -8.90 -6.72
C ARG A 127 14.05 -8.90 -5.20
N LEU A 128 15.21 -8.62 -4.63
CA LEU A 128 15.39 -8.46 -3.19
C LEU A 128 15.12 -7.01 -2.81
N PHE A 129 14.50 -6.82 -1.66
CA PHE A 129 14.29 -5.50 -1.11
C PHE A 129 14.69 -5.37 0.35
N LYS A 130 15.14 -4.18 0.70
CA LYS A 130 15.39 -3.75 2.08
C LYS A 130 14.33 -2.74 2.50
N LEU A 131 13.98 -2.74 3.78
CA LEU A 131 13.05 -1.78 4.37
C LEU A 131 13.76 -0.95 5.43
N PHE A 132 13.43 0.34 5.48
CA PHE A 132 13.96 1.26 6.49
C PHE A 132 12.84 2.12 7.06
N ILE A 133 12.96 2.47 8.33
CA ILE A 133 12.03 3.36 9.04
C ILE A 133 12.81 4.57 9.56
N PRO A 134 12.83 5.69 8.81
CA PRO A 134 13.44 6.92 9.29
C PRO A 134 12.83 7.39 10.62
N THR A 135 13.66 8.02 11.45
CA THR A 135 13.22 8.64 12.71
C THR A 135 12.55 10.00 12.50
N ASP A 136 12.51 10.50 11.26
CA ASP A 136 11.77 11.69 10.88
C ASP A 136 10.25 11.48 11.04
N THR A 137 9.57 12.53 11.51
CA THR A 137 8.11 12.55 11.58
C THR A 137 7.53 13.01 10.24
N MET A 138 6.54 12.26 9.76
CA MET A 138 5.73 12.63 8.62
C MET A 138 4.54 13.48 9.06
N THR A 139 4.29 14.58 8.33
CA THR A 139 3.20 15.52 8.55
C THR A 139 2.46 15.83 7.24
N THR A 140 1.18 16.18 7.32
CA THR A 140 0.30 16.38 6.16
C THR A 140 0.82 17.43 5.16
N ASP A 141 1.49 18.48 5.65
CA ASP A 141 2.11 19.51 4.79
C ASP A 141 3.18 18.95 3.85
N LYS A 142 3.77 17.79 4.19
CA LYS A 142 4.79 17.13 3.36
C LYS A 142 4.19 16.21 2.29
N GLU A 143 2.87 15.94 2.31
CA GLU A 143 2.23 15.01 1.37
C GLU A 143 2.46 15.38 -0.09
N THR A 144 2.54 16.67 -0.42
CA THR A 144 2.73 17.17 -1.78
C THR A 144 4.19 17.21 -2.22
N LEU A 145 5.14 17.24 -1.28
CA LEU A 145 6.56 17.39 -1.54
C LEU A 145 7.18 16.18 -2.24
N PHE A 146 8.27 16.40 -2.95
CA PHE A 146 9.08 15.33 -3.53
C PHE A 146 9.55 14.37 -2.42
N ASN A 147 9.41 13.05 -2.64
CA ASN A 147 9.65 12.01 -1.62
C ASN A 147 8.99 12.29 -0.27
N TYR A 148 7.84 12.96 -0.27
CA TYR A 148 7.15 13.41 0.95
C TYR A 148 8.04 14.26 1.87
N GLY A 149 8.95 15.06 1.31
CA GLY A 149 9.83 15.94 2.05
C GLY A 149 10.98 15.24 2.79
N LEU A 150 11.17 13.94 2.57
CA LEU A 150 12.26 13.16 3.16
C LEU A 150 13.57 13.36 2.36
N ASP A 151 14.65 13.73 3.05
CA ASP A 151 16.00 13.72 2.48
C ASP A 151 16.55 12.28 2.44
N LEU A 152 16.07 11.54 1.43
CA LEU A 152 16.36 10.12 1.24
C LEU A 152 17.87 9.84 1.16
N LYS A 153 18.60 10.62 0.36
CA LYS A 153 20.02 10.38 0.11
C LYS A 153 20.80 10.52 1.41
N LYS A 154 20.59 11.61 2.14
CA LYS A 154 21.23 11.84 3.43
C LYS A 154 20.88 10.74 4.44
N TYR A 155 19.64 10.27 4.47
CA TYR A 155 19.26 9.18 5.37
C TYR A 155 20.01 7.88 5.01
N LEU A 156 19.91 7.45 3.75
CA LEU A 156 20.49 6.18 3.30
C LEU A 156 22.01 6.18 3.40
N ASP A 157 22.70 7.24 3.00
CA ASP A 157 24.17 7.32 3.09
C ASP A 157 24.68 7.11 4.53
N ASN A 158 23.89 7.52 5.53
CA ASN A 158 24.27 7.45 6.95
C ASN A 158 23.76 6.18 7.67
N GLN A 159 22.68 5.58 7.20
CA GLN A 159 21.93 4.54 7.92
C GLN A 159 21.78 3.23 7.14
N TYR A 160 22.36 3.11 5.94
CA TYR A 160 22.20 1.91 5.09
C TYR A 160 22.52 0.59 5.80
N HIS A 161 23.52 0.59 6.70
CA HIS A 161 23.97 -0.59 7.44
C HIS A 161 23.46 -0.66 8.88
N LYS A 162 22.50 0.20 9.27
CA LYS A 162 22.00 0.28 10.64
C LYS A 162 20.52 -0.08 10.66
N GLN A 163 20.19 -1.18 11.33
CA GLN A 163 18.82 -1.41 11.73
C GLN A 163 18.41 -0.34 12.75
N THR A 164 17.21 0.22 12.57
CA THR A 164 16.66 1.25 13.45
C THR A 164 15.56 0.62 14.30
N ASP A 165 15.74 0.64 15.62
CA ASP A 165 14.66 0.36 16.56
C ASP A 165 13.66 1.52 16.50
N PHE A 166 12.52 1.31 15.85
CA PHE A 166 11.50 2.34 15.75
C PHE A 166 10.56 2.26 16.95
N LYS A 167 10.52 3.33 17.75
CA LYS A 167 9.61 3.44 18.89
C LYS A 167 8.88 4.78 18.89
N ARG A 168 7.57 4.75 19.09
CA ARG A 168 6.71 5.93 19.18
C ARG A 168 5.66 5.76 20.27
N THR A 169 5.35 6.86 20.92
CA THR A 169 4.16 6.98 21.77
C THR A 169 3.22 7.97 21.10
N ILE A 170 1.99 7.54 20.84
CA ILE A 170 0.93 8.38 20.29
C ILE A 170 0.02 8.76 21.45
N THR A 171 -0.08 10.05 21.77
CA THR A 171 -0.92 10.53 22.88
C THR A 171 -2.39 10.20 22.65
N PRO A 172 -3.22 10.18 23.70
CA PRO A 172 -4.68 10.18 23.55
C PRO A 172 -5.12 11.30 22.61
N LYS A 173 -6.08 11.01 21.72
CA LYS A 173 -6.58 11.91 20.66
C LYS A 173 -5.47 12.46 19.74
N GLY A 174 -4.33 11.75 19.69
CA GLY A 174 -3.13 12.16 19.00
C GLY A 174 -2.99 11.52 17.63
N VAL A 175 -2.11 12.10 16.81
CA VAL A 175 -1.76 11.60 15.48
C VAL A 175 -0.25 11.49 15.37
N ASN A 176 0.25 10.41 14.79
CA ASN A 176 1.66 10.27 14.45
C ASN A 176 1.83 9.72 13.04
N GLY A 177 2.67 10.38 12.24
CA GLY A 177 3.07 9.94 10.91
C GLY A 177 4.55 9.57 10.88
N PHE A 178 4.89 8.53 10.14
CA PHE A 178 6.28 8.12 9.91
C PHE A 178 6.46 7.61 8.48
N TYR A 179 7.72 7.60 8.04
CA TYR A 179 8.09 7.13 6.70
C TYR A 179 8.47 5.65 6.72
N VAL A 180 8.29 5.01 5.57
CA VAL A 180 8.95 3.74 5.27
C VAL A 180 9.60 3.87 3.89
N ILE A 181 10.88 3.51 3.82
CA ILE A 181 11.63 3.44 2.57
C ILE A 181 11.75 1.97 2.17
N ILE A 182 11.52 1.69 0.90
CA ILE A 182 11.89 0.41 0.29
C ILE A 182 13.04 0.63 -0.69
N LEU A 183 14.07 -0.22 -0.63
CA LEU A 183 15.17 -0.27 -1.58
C LEU A 183 15.21 -1.63 -2.27
N PHE A 184 14.95 -1.67 -3.57
CA PHE A 184 15.10 -2.87 -4.39
C PHE A 184 16.48 -2.92 -5.04
N ASN A 185 17.05 -4.12 -5.14
CA ASN A 185 18.29 -4.37 -5.88
C ASN A 185 18.14 -4.16 -7.41
N LYS A 186 16.91 -4.19 -7.92
CA LYS A 186 16.55 -3.98 -9.33
C LYS A 186 15.23 -3.19 -9.38
N GLY A 187 14.84 -2.69 -10.55
CA GLY A 187 13.47 -2.22 -10.76
C GLY A 187 12.46 -3.32 -10.42
N VAL A 188 11.17 -2.99 -10.29
CA VAL A 188 10.07 -3.90 -9.99
C VAL A 188 9.01 -3.81 -11.08
N ASP A 189 8.41 -4.94 -11.44
CA ASP A 189 7.41 -4.98 -12.49
C ASP A 189 6.06 -4.58 -11.87
N GLY A 190 5.48 -3.50 -12.41
CA GLY A 190 4.21 -2.96 -11.92
C GLY A 190 4.36 -2.03 -10.72
N THR A 191 3.23 -1.79 -10.04
CA THR A 191 3.15 -0.82 -8.95
C THR A 191 3.41 -1.49 -7.60
N ILE A 192 4.35 -0.95 -6.82
CA ILE A 192 4.51 -1.34 -5.42
C ILE A 192 3.44 -0.66 -4.57
N ARG A 193 2.71 -1.49 -3.82
CA ARG A 193 1.76 -1.08 -2.79
C ARG A 193 2.24 -1.61 -1.46
N THR A 194 2.31 -0.75 -0.47
CA THR A 194 2.65 -1.14 0.89
C THR A 194 1.62 -0.63 1.87
N GLY A 195 1.65 -1.17 3.08
CA GLY A 195 0.84 -0.62 4.16
C GLY A 195 1.00 -1.39 5.44
N LEU A 196 0.87 -0.65 6.54
CA LEU A 196 0.75 -1.18 7.87
C LEU A 196 -0.71 -1.61 8.11
N SER A 197 -0.86 -2.77 8.75
CA SER A 197 -2.12 -3.25 9.30
C SER A 197 -1.87 -3.90 10.67
N LEU A 198 -2.94 -4.07 11.45
CA LEU A 198 -2.90 -4.65 12.78
C LEU A 198 -3.64 -5.97 12.78
N LYS A 199 -3.08 -6.97 13.46
CA LYS A 199 -3.73 -8.25 13.74
C LYS A 199 -3.64 -8.53 15.23
N GLY A 200 -4.71 -8.19 15.95
CA GLY A 200 -4.63 -7.99 17.39
C GLY A 200 -3.56 -6.94 17.69
N GLN A 201 -2.64 -7.25 18.59
CA GLN A 201 -1.55 -6.34 18.96
C GLN A 201 -0.31 -6.45 18.06
N LYS A 202 -0.31 -7.36 17.08
CA LYS A 202 0.79 -7.52 16.12
C LYS A 202 0.70 -6.50 15.00
N ILE A 203 1.86 -6.03 14.55
CA ILE A 203 1.98 -5.13 13.41
C ILE A 203 2.46 -5.91 12.20
N LEU A 204 1.69 -5.81 11.12
CA LEU A 204 1.97 -6.43 9.85
C LEU A 204 2.24 -5.35 8.82
N TYR A 205 3.43 -5.36 8.22
CA TYR A 205 3.76 -4.50 7.08
C TYR A 205 3.71 -5.33 5.80
N ARG A 206 2.82 -4.91 4.89
CA ARG A 206 2.65 -5.57 3.60
C ARG A 206 3.48 -4.86 2.54
N VAL A 207 4.14 -5.62 1.68
CA VAL A 207 4.74 -5.17 0.42
C VAL A 207 4.19 -6.06 -0.68
N ASN A 208 3.24 -5.56 -1.47
CA ASN A 208 2.43 -6.34 -2.42
C ASN A 208 1.87 -7.63 -1.79
N ASP A 209 2.43 -8.78 -2.17
CA ASP A 209 2.07 -10.15 -1.78
C ASP A 209 2.94 -10.72 -0.64
N LYS A 210 3.89 -9.93 -0.12
CA LYS A 210 4.69 -10.26 1.06
C LYS A 210 4.12 -9.56 2.29
N GLU A 211 3.82 -10.34 3.34
CA GLU A 211 3.48 -9.84 4.67
C GLU A 211 4.66 -10.06 5.63
N ILE A 212 4.96 -9.07 6.46
CA ILE A 212 6.07 -9.07 7.41
C ILE A 212 5.53 -8.68 8.78
N GLU A 213 5.62 -9.59 9.74
CA GLU A 213 5.43 -9.25 11.17
C GLU A 213 6.65 -8.45 11.62
N CYS A 214 6.43 -7.20 12.03
CA CYS A 214 7.51 -6.22 12.20
C CYS A 214 7.34 -5.37 13.45
N GLY A 215 6.58 -5.87 14.43
CA GLY A 215 6.43 -5.16 15.69
C GLY A 215 5.12 -5.41 16.41
N TYR A 216 4.88 -4.56 17.40
CA TYR A 216 3.76 -4.63 18.31
C TYR A 216 3.23 -3.24 18.64
N ILE A 217 1.93 -3.17 18.87
CA ILE A 217 1.24 -1.99 19.39
C ILE A 217 0.45 -2.36 20.64
N ASN A 218 0.60 -1.56 21.70
CA ASN A 218 -0.17 -1.75 22.91
C ASN A 218 -1.63 -1.28 22.69
N LEU A 219 -2.53 -2.24 22.51
CA LEU A 219 -3.97 -2.00 22.33
C LEU A 219 -4.77 -2.41 23.58
N LYS A 220 -4.19 -2.36 24.79
CA LYS A 220 -4.88 -2.81 26.03
C LYS A 220 -6.28 -2.21 26.26
N GLN A 221 -6.62 -1.12 25.58
CA GLN A 221 -7.94 -0.50 25.66
C GLN A 221 -8.92 -0.96 24.58
N LEU A 222 -8.46 -1.52 23.45
CA LEU A 222 -9.37 -2.13 22.47
C LEU A 222 -9.71 -3.54 22.96
N LYS A 223 -10.90 -3.70 23.54
CA LYS A 223 -11.40 -4.98 24.07
C LYS A 223 -12.33 -5.70 23.11
#